data_AF-A0A382T1P4-F1
#
_entry.id   AF-A0A382T1P4-F1
#
_cell.length_a   1.000
_cell.length_b   1.000
_cell.length_c   1.000
_cell.angle_alpha   90.00
_cell.angle_beta   90.00
_cell.angle_gamma   90.00
#
_symmetry.space_group_name_H-M   'P 1'
#
loop_
_entity.id
_entity.type
_entity.pdbx_description
1 polymer ?
#
loop_
_entity_poly.entity_id
_entity_poly.type
_entity_poly.pdbx_seq_one_letter_code
_entity_poly.pdbx_strand_id
1 'polypeptide(L)'
;MFRKFQYGLVLVAMLSLGIVAMSCSDDEAETTTAAPAAKAAPAAAAPAAKAAAPAAKAAAPKVVETSKTSKAATAEDQAAGLGEGDVSWPSLSDSMPSSFSESPLCAAQAAAGEIPALEDRLPENPLVIQPAESIGEYGGTWYRGFTGPADGQNMERPMKDHLLFFGTNMTDVQANIGESWTSNADATEFTITLRKGLKWSDGDDFTTADIMFWVDNMLSDEDLNPAPPAWAKSGGELLTFKALSDEVIQINSKEPYGLLITLIASVVVAGPHTRG
;
A
#
# COMPACT_ATOMS: atom_id res chain seq x y z
N MET A 1 8.85 7.62 22.42
CA MET A 1 8.98 7.59 20.95
C MET A 1 9.56 8.86 20.30
N PHE A 2 9.79 9.97 21.02
CA PHE A 2 10.17 11.29 20.45
C PHE A 2 11.68 11.64 20.50
N ARG A 3 12.61 10.72 20.17
CA ARG A 3 14.05 11.04 20.31
C ARG A 3 14.97 10.67 19.15
N LYS A 4 14.45 10.24 17.99
CA LYS A 4 15.29 9.65 16.93
C LYS A 4 15.27 10.35 15.56
N PHE A 5 14.60 11.48 15.38
CA PHE A 5 14.54 12.19 14.08
C PHE A 5 15.46 13.41 13.96
N GLN A 6 16.56 13.50 14.72
CA GLN A 6 17.40 14.72 14.78
C GLN A 6 18.77 14.68 14.09
N TYR A 7 19.16 13.62 13.37
CA TYR A 7 20.46 13.61 12.70
C TYR A 7 20.40 13.05 11.28
N GLY A 8 20.28 13.95 10.31
CA GLY A 8 20.31 13.63 8.89
C GLY A 8 20.38 14.83 7.95
N LEU A 9 21.08 15.91 8.33
CA LEU A 9 21.39 17.01 7.41
C LEU A 9 22.91 17.21 7.34
N VAL A 10 23.56 16.52 6.40
CA VAL A 10 24.96 16.81 6.04
C VAL A 10 24.92 17.58 4.72
N LEU A 11 25.27 18.86 4.81
CA LEU A 11 25.55 19.76 3.70
C LEU A 11 26.61 19.18 2.76
N VAL A 12 26.31 19.13 1.46
CA VAL A 12 27.34 19.09 0.42
C VAL A 12 27.36 20.47 -0.25
N ALA A 13 28.41 21.24 0.08
CA ALA A 13 28.66 22.56 -0.46
C ALA A 13 29.07 22.48 -1.94
N MET A 14 28.45 23.35 -2.74
CA MET A 14 28.82 23.60 -4.14
C MET A 14 30.23 24.18 -4.25
N LEU A 15 31.00 23.68 -5.22
CA LEU A 15 32.20 24.32 -5.72
C LEU A 15 32.11 24.41 -7.25
N SER A 16 31.90 25.63 -7.71
CA SER A 16 31.85 26.11 -9.09
C SER A 16 33.21 25.97 -9.79
N LEU A 17 33.22 25.62 -11.07
CA LEU A 17 34.11 26.22 -12.08
C LEU A 17 33.48 26.10 -13.47
N GLY A 18 33.25 27.25 -14.12
CA GLY A 18 32.54 27.34 -15.39
C GLY A 18 33.41 27.16 -16.62
N ILE A 19 32.75 26.88 -17.75
CA ILE A 19 33.21 27.26 -19.10
C ILE A 19 31.98 27.78 -19.86
N VAL A 20 32.01 29.07 -20.16
CA VAL A 20 31.08 29.78 -21.04
C VAL A 20 31.58 29.59 -22.48
N ALA A 21 30.71 29.14 -23.37
CA ALA A 21 30.92 29.25 -24.82
C ALA A 21 29.80 30.12 -25.40
N MET A 22 30.25 31.24 -25.97
CA MET A 22 29.50 32.35 -26.52
C MET A 22 29.14 32.02 -27.98
N SER A 23 27.88 32.21 -28.37
CA SER A 23 27.47 32.28 -29.78
C SER A 23 26.36 33.29 -29.91
N CYS A 24 26.70 34.47 -30.43
CA CYS A 24 25.79 35.50 -30.90
C CYS A 24 24.98 35.00 -32.12
N SER A 25 23.74 35.48 -32.29
CA SER A 25 23.27 36.22 -33.49
C SER A 25 21.81 36.67 -33.27
N ASP A 26 21.62 38.00 -33.36
CA ASP A 26 20.49 38.80 -33.85
C ASP A 26 19.09 38.58 -33.21
N ASP A 27 18.58 39.44 -32.33
CA ASP A 27 18.11 40.85 -32.50
C ASP A 27 16.83 40.94 -33.34
N GLU A 28 15.70 41.19 -32.66
CA GLU A 28 14.59 42.03 -33.11
C GLU A 28 13.74 42.39 -31.87
N ALA A 29 13.34 43.65 -31.81
CA ALA A 29 12.88 44.37 -30.63
C ALA A 29 11.35 44.56 -30.59
N GLU A 30 10.90 45.01 -29.40
CA GLU A 30 9.68 45.81 -29.14
C GLU A 30 8.30 45.11 -29.29
N THR A 31 7.37 45.20 -28.34
CA THR A 31 6.87 46.41 -27.66
C THR A 31 6.10 46.05 -26.39
N THR A 32 6.21 46.97 -25.44
CA THR A 32 5.43 47.14 -24.21
C THR A 32 3.93 47.37 -24.45
N THR A 33 3.06 46.98 -23.50
CA THR A 33 2.07 47.90 -22.90
C THR A 33 1.42 47.31 -21.65
N ALA A 34 1.40 48.11 -20.59
CA ALA A 34 0.74 47.84 -19.32
C ALA A 34 -0.70 48.41 -19.30
N ALA A 35 -1.59 47.67 -18.61
CA ALA A 35 -2.82 47.98 -17.85
C ALA A 35 -3.62 49.31 -18.09
N PRO A 36 -4.93 49.32 -17.73
CA PRO A 36 -5.23 49.66 -16.35
C PRO A 36 -6.40 48.88 -15.70
N ALA A 37 -6.34 48.85 -14.37
CA ALA A 37 -7.33 48.33 -13.44
C ALA A 37 -8.65 49.13 -13.43
N ALA A 38 -9.77 48.45 -13.19
CA ALA A 38 -11.08 49.05 -12.95
C ALA A 38 -11.62 48.68 -11.55
N LYS A 39 -12.23 49.68 -10.92
CA LYS A 39 -12.68 49.79 -9.52
C LYS A 39 -13.78 48.82 -9.09
N ALA A 40 -13.75 48.50 -7.80
CA ALA A 40 -14.78 47.81 -7.03
C ALA A 40 -16.09 48.62 -6.85
N ALA A 41 -17.21 47.89 -6.70
CA ALA A 41 -18.52 48.37 -6.28
C ALA A 41 -19.06 47.48 -5.11
N PRO A 42 -19.95 47.98 -4.24
CA PRO A 42 -20.17 47.41 -2.90
C PRO A 42 -21.23 46.30 -2.82
N ALA A 43 -21.17 45.58 -1.69
CA ALA A 43 -21.90 44.36 -1.34
C ALA A 43 -23.44 44.50 -1.25
N ALA A 44 -24.14 43.42 -1.60
CA ALA A 44 -25.54 43.19 -1.29
C ALA A 44 -25.69 41.98 -0.35
N ALA A 45 -26.52 42.12 0.68
CA ALA A 45 -26.72 41.20 1.78
C ALA A 45 -27.42 39.89 1.39
N ALA A 46 -26.93 38.76 1.92
CA ALA A 46 -27.56 37.45 1.80
C ALA A 46 -28.62 37.23 2.92
N PRO A 47 -29.78 36.61 2.65
CA PRO A 47 -30.76 36.28 3.67
C PRO A 47 -30.38 35.03 4.47
N ALA A 48 -30.81 35.00 5.73
CA ALA A 48 -30.47 34.01 6.76
C ALA A 48 -30.91 32.57 6.42
N ALA A 49 -30.02 31.61 6.70
CA ALA A 49 -30.26 30.19 6.57
C ALA A 49 -31.18 29.65 7.68
N LYS A 50 -32.17 28.85 7.29
CA LYS A 50 -33.13 28.17 8.16
C LYS A 50 -32.49 26.88 8.70
N ALA A 51 -32.58 26.66 10.01
CA ALA A 51 -32.01 25.50 10.69
C ALA A 51 -32.57 24.16 10.16
N ALA A 52 -31.67 23.21 9.84
CA ALA A 52 -32.00 21.86 9.43
C ALA A 52 -32.32 20.97 10.65
N ALA A 53 -33.36 20.15 10.52
CA ALA A 53 -33.76 19.15 11.52
C ALA A 53 -32.78 17.97 11.58
N PRO A 54 -32.65 17.29 12.73
CA PRO A 54 -31.63 16.25 12.93
C PRO A 54 -31.92 14.99 12.09
N ALA A 55 -30.86 14.46 11.46
CA ALA A 55 -30.89 13.29 10.61
C ALA A 55 -31.35 12.03 11.37
N ALA A 56 -32.27 11.29 10.74
CA ALA A 56 -32.71 9.98 11.23
C ALA A 56 -31.55 8.98 11.18
N LYS A 57 -31.44 8.15 12.21
CA LYS A 57 -30.41 7.12 12.37
C LYS A 57 -30.49 6.12 11.20
N ALA A 58 -29.50 6.15 10.31
CA ALA A 58 -29.40 5.25 9.17
C ALA A 58 -29.34 3.79 9.66
N ALA A 59 -30.07 2.90 8.98
CA ALA A 59 -30.00 1.46 9.22
C ALA A 59 -28.57 0.96 8.96
N ALA A 60 -28.11 -0.02 9.74
CA ALA A 60 -26.77 -0.58 9.58
C ALA A 60 -26.58 -1.09 8.14
N PRO A 61 -25.51 -0.66 7.44
CA PRO A 61 -25.30 -1.02 6.05
C PRO A 61 -25.10 -2.53 5.90
N LYS A 62 -25.67 -3.09 4.83
CA LYS A 62 -25.55 -4.51 4.49
C LYS A 62 -24.11 -4.76 4.03
N VAL A 63 -23.37 -5.55 4.81
CA VAL A 63 -21.98 -5.93 4.53
C VAL A 63 -21.96 -7.05 3.49
N VAL A 64 -21.15 -6.90 2.45
CA VAL A 64 -20.85 -7.93 1.47
C VAL A 64 -19.46 -8.47 1.77
N GLU A 65 -19.40 -9.73 2.18
CA GLU A 65 -18.13 -10.45 2.33
C GLU A 65 -17.61 -10.82 0.94
N THR A 66 -16.43 -10.31 0.60
CA THR A 66 -15.82 -10.43 -0.73
C THR A 66 -14.57 -11.30 -0.74
N SER A 67 -14.16 -11.86 0.41
CA SER A 67 -12.90 -12.58 0.63
C SER A 67 -12.78 -13.96 -0.02
N LYS A 68 -13.71 -14.37 -0.90
CA LYS A 68 -13.67 -15.74 -1.45
C LYS A 68 -12.55 -15.87 -2.47
N THR A 69 -11.57 -16.72 -2.16
CA THR A 69 -10.41 -17.06 -3.00
C THR A 69 -10.80 -18.00 -4.15
N SER A 70 -10.04 -17.96 -5.25
CA SER A 70 -10.17 -18.87 -6.38
C SER A 70 -9.55 -20.25 -6.10
N LYS A 71 -9.95 -21.24 -6.91
CA LYS A 71 -9.59 -22.65 -6.78
C LYS A 71 -8.07 -22.84 -6.81
N ALA A 72 -7.55 -23.69 -5.93
CA ALA A 72 -6.15 -24.08 -5.93
C ALA A 72 -5.72 -24.84 -7.20
N ALA A 73 -4.51 -24.55 -7.69
CA ALA A 73 -3.90 -25.24 -8.82
C ALA A 73 -3.69 -26.74 -8.51
N THR A 74 -4.06 -27.63 -9.44
CA THR A 74 -3.79 -29.07 -9.32
C THR A 74 -2.44 -29.45 -9.94
N ALA A 75 -1.96 -30.67 -9.66
CA ALA A 75 -0.73 -31.20 -10.25
C ALA A 75 -0.81 -31.29 -11.79
N GLU A 76 -2.01 -31.52 -12.34
CA GLU A 76 -2.26 -31.50 -13.78
C GLU A 76 -2.19 -30.08 -14.36
N ASP A 77 -2.69 -29.08 -13.63
CA ASP A 77 -2.63 -27.67 -14.03
C ASP A 77 -1.17 -27.18 -14.11
N GLN A 78 -0.32 -27.65 -13.20
CA GLN A 78 1.11 -27.32 -13.16
C GLN A 78 1.91 -27.95 -14.31
N ALA A 79 1.54 -29.18 -14.72
CA ALA A 79 2.23 -29.92 -15.78
C ALA A 79 1.96 -29.38 -17.20
N ALA A 80 0.88 -28.62 -17.41
CA ALA A 80 0.50 -28.07 -18.71
C ALA A 80 1.32 -26.83 -19.12
N GLY A 81 2.16 -26.29 -18.22
CA GLY A 81 2.77 -24.97 -18.37
C GLY A 81 1.73 -23.87 -18.09
N LEU A 82 2.14 -22.78 -17.45
CA LEU A 82 1.29 -21.66 -17.00
C LEU A 82 0.67 -20.82 -18.14
N GLY A 83 0.18 -21.47 -19.21
CA GLY A 83 -0.53 -20.85 -20.32
C GLY A 83 -1.92 -20.34 -19.92
N GLU A 84 -2.47 -19.45 -20.74
CA GLU A 84 -3.75 -18.76 -20.54
C GLU A 84 -4.85 -19.68 -19.97
N GLY A 85 -5.31 -19.38 -18.75
CA GLY A 85 -6.34 -20.14 -18.02
C GLY A 85 -6.40 -19.80 -16.52
N ASP A 86 -7.41 -20.35 -15.82
CA ASP A 86 -7.87 -20.07 -14.44
C ASP A 86 -6.86 -20.37 -13.30
N VAL A 87 -5.58 -20.61 -13.60
CA VAL A 87 -4.57 -21.05 -12.63
C VAL A 87 -3.87 -19.84 -12.00
N SER A 88 -4.11 -19.62 -10.71
CA SER A 88 -3.57 -18.48 -9.95
C SER A 88 -2.45 -18.90 -9.00
N TRP A 89 -1.31 -18.20 -9.05
CA TRP A 89 -0.21 -18.35 -8.09
C TRP A 89 0.13 -17.03 -7.38
N PRO A 90 0.49 -17.03 -6.08
CA PRO A 90 0.33 -18.17 -5.17
C PRO A 90 -1.13 -18.57 -5.02
N SER A 91 -1.36 -19.88 -4.94
CA SER A 91 -2.64 -20.41 -4.48
C SER A 91 -2.59 -20.47 -2.96
N LEU A 92 -3.64 -19.99 -2.29
CA LEU A 92 -3.71 -20.07 -0.83
C LEU A 92 -4.33 -21.39 -0.40
N SER A 93 -3.91 -21.88 0.76
CA SER A 93 -4.51 -23.03 1.42
C SER A 93 -5.32 -22.59 2.62
N ASP A 94 -6.56 -23.05 2.71
CA ASP A 94 -7.39 -22.84 3.90
C ASP A 94 -7.03 -23.83 5.04
N SER A 95 -6.09 -24.75 4.80
CA SER A 95 -5.65 -25.73 5.79
C SER A 95 -4.40 -25.27 6.50
N MET A 96 -4.49 -25.08 7.80
CA MET A 96 -3.35 -24.73 8.65
C MET A 96 -2.43 -25.95 8.87
N PRO A 97 -1.12 -25.87 8.57
CA PRO A 97 -0.15 -26.87 9.00
C PRO A 97 -0.20 -27.16 10.50
N SER A 98 -0.04 -28.43 10.88
CA SER A 98 0.03 -28.88 12.27
C SER A 98 1.36 -28.57 12.97
N SER A 99 2.38 -28.19 12.19
CA SER A 99 3.74 -27.93 12.66
C SER A 99 4.44 -26.95 11.73
N PHE A 100 5.36 -26.16 12.27
CA PHE A 100 6.18 -25.23 11.50
C PHE A 100 7.65 -25.62 11.58
N SER A 101 8.37 -25.26 10.52
CA SER A 101 9.82 -25.38 10.43
C SER A 101 10.38 -24.04 10.00
N GLU A 102 11.67 -23.84 10.19
CA GLU A 102 12.37 -22.63 9.78
C GLU A 102 13.72 -22.94 9.13
N SER A 103 14.30 -21.92 8.50
CA SER A 103 15.64 -22.02 7.91
C SER A 103 16.67 -22.41 8.97
N PRO A 104 17.67 -23.26 8.64
CA PRO A 104 18.75 -23.61 9.56
C PRO A 104 19.48 -22.40 10.15
N LEU A 105 19.56 -21.29 9.40
CA LEU A 105 20.15 -20.04 9.88
C LEU A 105 19.33 -19.45 11.04
N CYS A 106 18.01 -19.32 10.86
CA CYS A 106 17.13 -18.77 11.88
C CYS A 106 17.05 -19.70 13.10
N ALA A 107 17.02 -21.02 12.90
CA ALA A 107 17.06 -21.99 13.99
C ALA A 107 18.33 -21.84 14.85
N ALA A 108 19.50 -21.64 14.21
CA ALA A 108 20.75 -21.40 14.92
C ALA A 108 20.73 -20.10 15.73
N GLN A 109 20.17 -19.02 15.16
CA GLN A 109 20.03 -17.73 15.84
C GLN A 109 19.05 -17.80 17.02
N ALA A 110 17.93 -18.52 16.87
CA ALA A 110 16.96 -18.75 17.93
C ALA A 110 17.58 -19.57 19.07
N ALA A 111 18.32 -20.64 18.74
CA ALA A 111 19.05 -21.44 19.73
C ALA A 111 20.14 -20.64 20.47
N ALA A 112 20.73 -19.65 19.83
CA ALA A 112 21.68 -18.71 20.43
C ALA A 112 21.00 -17.59 21.25
N GLY A 113 19.66 -17.47 21.18
CA GLY A 113 18.90 -16.39 21.83
C GLY A 113 19.04 -15.03 21.15
N GLU A 114 19.49 -14.98 19.89
CA GLU A 114 19.64 -13.75 19.10
C GLU A 114 18.30 -13.29 18.52
N ILE A 115 17.41 -14.23 18.21
CA ILE A 115 16.03 -13.96 17.77
C ILE A 115 15.05 -14.79 18.60
N PRO A 116 13.77 -14.40 18.70
CA PRO A 116 12.74 -15.19 19.38
C PRO A 116 12.53 -16.56 18.72
N ALA A 117 11.91 -17.48 19.46
CA ALA A 117 11.49 -18.78 18.92
C ALA A 117 10.54 -18.61 17.72
N LEU A 118 10.45 -19.62 16.87
CA LEU A 118 9.62 -19.56 15.65
C LEU A 118 8.16 -19.26 15.96
N GLU A 119 7.62 -19.90 16.99
CA GLU A 119 6.23 -19.78 17.43
C GLU A 119 5.90 -18.36 17.92
N ASP A 120 6.89 -17.65 18.46
CA ASP A 120 6.75 -16.27 18.93
C ASP A 120 6.91 -15.23 17.80
N ARG A 121 7.40 -15.66 16.64
CA ARG A 121 7.57 -14.81 15.44
C ARG A 121 6.42 -14.93 14.45
N LEU A 122 5.74 -16.06 14.43
CA LEU A 122 4.62 -16.29 13.52
C LEU A 122 3.33 -15.61 14.03
N PRO A 123 2.48 -15.06 13.13
CA PRO A 123 1.14 -14.65 13.50
C PRO A 123 0.26 -15.87 13.84
N GLU A 124 -0.88 -15.64 14.51
CA GLU A 124 -1.81 -16.72 14.90
C GLU A 124 -2.35 -17.50 13.68
N ASN A 125 -2.62 -16.79 12.58
CA ASN A 125 -3.04 -17.38 11.31
C ASN A 125 -2.10 -16.89 10.18
N PRO A 126 -0.95 -17.55 9.94
CA PRO A 126 -0.02 -17.14 8.89
C PRO A 126 -0.57 -17.47 7.49
N LEU A 127 -0.07 -16.77 6.48
CA LEU A 127 -0.42 -17.02 5.09
C LEU A 127 0.13 -18.40 4.67
N VAL A 128 -0.75 -19.33 4.31
CA VAL A 128 -0.35 -20.66 3.83
C VAL A 128 -0.39 -20.70 2.32
N ILE A 129 0.78 -20.77 1.69
CA ILE A 129 0.94 -20.80 0.23
C ILE A 129 1.13 -22.23 -0.25
N GLN A 130 0.34 -22.64 -1.24
CA GLN A 130 0.57 -23.87 -1.99
C GLN A 130 1.72 -23.65 -3.00
N PRO A 131 2.78 -24.49 -2.96
CA PRO A 131 3.88 -24.36 -3.89
C PRO A 131 3.46 -24.52 -5.36
N ALA A 132 4.16 -23.82 -6.26
CA ALA A 132 3.88 -23.88 -7.70
C ALA A 132 4.20 -25.24 -8.33
N GLU A 133 5.13 -26.00 -7.74
CA GLU A 133 5.55 -27.32 -8.25
C GLU A 133 5.66 -28.34 -7.12
N SER A 134 6.46 -28.03 -6.09
CA SER A 134 6.68 -28.92 -4.94
C SER A 134 7.12 -28.13 -3.70
N ILE A 135 7.06 -28.77 -2.53
CA ILE A 135 7.56 -28.17 -1.28
C ILE A 135 9.05 -27.86 -1.45
N GLY A 136 9.42 -26.60 -1.24
CA GLY A 136 10.80 -26.13 -1.39
C GLY A 136 11.73 -26.55 -0.26
N GLU A 137 13.03 -26.43 -0.51
CA GLU A 137 14.09 -26.63 0.48
C GLU A 137 14.69 -25.29 0.92
N TYR A 138 15.06 -25.17 2.20
CA TYR A 138 15.71 -23.96 2.70
C TYR A 138 17.15 -23.83 2.18
N GLY A 139 17.53 -22.61 1.80
CA GLY A 139 18.92 -22.21 1.61
C GLY A 139 19.24 -21.71 0.20
N GLY A 140 20.53 -21.60 -0.08
CA GLY A 140 21.06 -21.05 -1.33
C GLY A 140 21.20 -19.53 -1.33
N THR A 141 21.59 -19.00 -2.48
CA THR A 141 21.71 -17.55 -2.73
C THR A 141 21.15 -17.27 -4.11
N TRP A 142 20.12 -16.43 -4.19
CA TRP A 142 19.54 -16.02 -5.46
C TRP A 142 20.32 -14.86 -6.06
N TYR A 143 21.17 -15.16 -7.04
CA TYR A 143 21.90 -14.15 -7.81
C TYR A 143 20.99 -13.52 -8.87
N ARG A 144 20.90 -12.18 -8.85
CA ARG A 144 20.10 -11.39 -9.80
C ARG A 144 20.97 -10.35 -10.50
N GLY A 145 20.63 -10.05 -11.75
CA GLY A 145 21.21 -8.90 -12.45
C GLY A 145 20.57 -7.60 -11.97
N PHE A 146 21.38 -6.61 -11.64
CA PHE A 146 20.95 -5.26 -11.28
C PHE A 146 21.61 -4.26 -12.23
N THR A 147 20.80 -3.51 -12.98
CA THR A 147 21.32 -2.59 -14.02
C THR A 147 21.58 -1.17 -13.51
N GLY A 148 21.51 -0.95 -12.19
CA GLY A 148 21.77 0.32 -11.53
C GLY A 148 20.50 1.01 -11.03
N PRO A 149 20.60 2.21 -10.41
CA PRO A 149 19.48 2.85 -9.70
C PRO A 149 18.21 3.08 -10.51
N ALA A 150 18.31 3.19 -11.85
CA ALA A 150 17.15 3.31 -12.73
C ALA A 150 16.27 2.03 -12.74
N ASP A 151 16.84 0.89 -12.36
CA ASP A 151 16.21 -0.42 -12.28
C ASP A 151 15.56 -0.68 -10.92
N GLY A 152 15.02 0.36 -10.28
CA GLY A 152 14.44 0.25 -8.93
C GLY A 152 13.35 -0.83 -8.82
N GLN A 153 12.59 -1.05 -9.90
CA GLN A 153 11.55 -2.08 -9.96
C GLN A 153 12.10 -3.51 -9.85
N ASN A 154 13.37 -3.74 -10.20
CA ASN A 154 14.03 -5.03 -10.03
C ASN A 154 14.11 -5.40 -8.55
N MET A 155 14.43 -4.43 -7.69
CA MET A 155 14.48 -4.61 -6.24
C MET A 155 13.09 -4.64 -5.60
N GLU A 156 12.15 -3.82 -6.08
CA GLU A 156 10.81 -3.77 -5.48
C GLU A 156 10.03 -5.07 -5.67
N ARG A 157 10.03 -5.67 -6.88
CA ARG A 157 9.22 -6.87 -7.19
C ARG A 157 9.36 -8.05 -6.20
N PRO A 158 10.57 -8.46 -5.77
CA PRO A 158 10.72 -9.55 -4.80
C PRO A 158 10.43 -9.16 -3.34
N MET A 159 10.34 -7.86 -3.01
CA MET A 159 10.25 -7.36 -1.63
C MET A 159 8.86 -6.78 -1.30
N LYS A 160 7.86 -6.97 -2.16
CA LYS A 160 6.53 -6.39 -1.99
C LYS A 160 5.62 -7.28 -1.13
N ASP A 161 5.36 -6.81 0.09
CA ASP A 161 4.22 -7.26 0.88
C ASP A 161 3.08 -6.22 0.77
N HIS A 162 1.93 -6.67 0.29
CA HIS A 162 0.73 -5.86 0.12
C HIS A 162 -0.32 -6.23 1.17
N LEU A 163 -1.28 -5.34 1.45
CA LEU A 163 -2.43 -5.70 2.31
C LEU A 163 -3.22 -6.85 1.71
N LEU A 164 -3.53 -6.76 0.41
CA LEU A 164 -4.14 -7.79 -0.41
C LEU A 164 -3.27 -7.99 -1.64
N PHE A 165 -3.45 -9.05 -2.42
CA PHE A 165 -2.65 -9.23 -3.63
C PHE A 165 -3.43 -9.94 -4.73
N PHE A 166 -3.00 -9.76 -5.98
CA PHE A 166 -3.45 -10.60 -7.10
C PHE A 166 -2.58 -11.83 -7.22
N GLY A 167 -3.21 -12.98 -7.42
CA GLY A 167 -2.46 -14.11 -7.98
C GLY A 167 -2.16 -13.91 -9.46
N THR A 168 -1.33 -14.77 -10.05
CA THR A 168 -0.80 -14.63 -11.41
C THR A 168 -1.85 -14.59 -12.52
N ASN A 169 -3.07 -15.10 -12.26
CA ASN A 169 -4.18 -15.00 -13.21
C ASN A 169 -4.76 -13.57 -13.31
N MET A 170 -4.42 -12.68 -12.37
CA MET A 170 -4.85 -11.27 -12.31
C MET A 170 -6.38 -11.08 -12.29
N THR A 171 -7.15 -12.13 -11.97
CA THR A 171 -8.61 -12.07 -11.91
C THR A 171 -9.11 -11.93 -10.48
N ASP A 172 -8.46 -12.60 -9.52
CA ASP A 172 -8.95 -12.71 -8.16
C ASP A 172 -8.02 -12.01 -7.17
N VAL A 173 -8.61 -11.21 -6.30
CA VAL A 173 -7.94 -10.64 -5.14
C VAL A 173 -7.86 -11.69 -4.04
N GLN A 174 -6.71 -11.78 -3.40
CA GLN A 174 -6.38 -12.76 -2.37
C GLN A 174 -5.84 -12.07 -1.11
N ALA A 175 -5.96 -12.76 0.04
CA ALA A 175 -5.51 -12.30 1.34
C ALA A 175 -3.98 -12.34 1.48
N ASN A 176 -3.33 -11.25 1.89
CA ASN A 176 -1.90 -11.23 2.23
C ASN A 176 -1.71 -10.80 3.68
N ILE A 177 -1.13 -9.63 3.96
CA ILE A 177 -1.04 -9.06 5.32
C ILE A 177 -2.46 -8.91 5.92
N GLY A 178 -3.40 -8.45 5.09
CA GLY A 178 -4.83 -8.50 5.35
C GLY A 178 -5.34 -9.92 5.18
N GLU A 179 -5.85 -10.50 6.27
CA GLU A 179 -6.47 -11.82 6.31
C GLU A 179 -7.82 -11.85 5.60
N SER A 180 -8.60 -10.77 5.70
CA SER A 180 -9.92 -10.67 5.08
C SER A 180 -10.33 -9.23 4.83
N TRP A 181 -11.36 -9.04 3.99
CA TRP A 181 -11.93 -7.72 3.75
C TRP A 181 -13.43 -7.80 3.44
N THR A 182 -14.11 -6.68 3.66
CA THR A 182 -15.53 -6.52 3.32
C THR A 182 -15.77 -5.16 2.68
N SER A 183 -16.84 -5.07 1.90
CA SER A 183 -17.37 -3.81 1.37
C SER A 183 -18.84 -3.70 1.76
N ASN A 184 -19.31 -2.50 2.08
CA ASN A 184 -20.76 -2.26 2.13
C ASN A 184 -21.36 -2.33 0.71
N ALA A 185 -22.69 -2.43 0.64
CA ALA A 185 -23.42 -2.54 -0.62
C ALA A 185 -23.23 -1.34 -1.57
N ASP A 186 -22.94 -0.16 -1.03
CA ASP A 186 -22.76 1.08 -1.80
C ASP A 186 -21.31 1.30 -2.25
N ALA A 187 -20.38 0.40 -1.87
CA ALA A 187 -18.94 0.51 -2.11
C ALA A 187 -18.34 1.82 -1.60
N THR A 188 -18.80 2.31 -0.44
CA THR A 188 -18.34 3.53 0.22
C THR A 188 -17.61 3.27 1.54
N GLU A 189 -17.78 2.08 2.12
CA GLU A 189 -17.13 1.66 3.36
C GLU A 189 -16.50 0.28 3.15
N PHE A 190 -15.20 0.19 3.41
CA PHE A 190 -14.40 -1.02 3.26
C PHE A 190 -13.72 -1.32 4.59
N THR A 191 -13.73 -2.57 5.00
CA THR A 191 -13.02 -2.99 6.23
C THR A 191 -12.00 -4.06 5.85
N ILE A 192 -10.76 -3.90 6.29
CA ILE A 192 -9.68 -4.89 6.15
C ILE A 192 -9.31 -5.35 7.57
N THR A 193 -9.22 -6.67 7.75
CA THR A 193 -8.74 -7.30 8.97
C THR A 193 -7.34 -7.82 8.71
N LEU A 194 -6.35 -7.33 9.46
CA LEU A 194 -4.97 -7.79 9.45
C LEU A 194 -4.85 -9.14 10.15
N ARG A 195 -3.84 -9.93 9.79
CA ARG A 195 -3.49 -11.14 10.56
C ARG A 195 -3.05 -10.75 11.96
N LYS A 196 -3.58 -11.45 12.97
CA LYS A 196 -3.24 -11.18 14.37
C LYS A 196 -1.83 -11.66 14.70
N GLY A 197 -1.05 -10.82 15.38
CA GLY A 197 0.32 -11.14 15.79
C GLY A 197 1.38 -10.91 14.70
N LEU A 198 1.09 -10.10 13.68
CA LEU A 198 2.09 -9.69 12.70
C LEU A 198 3.21 -8.88 13.37
N LYS A 199 4.43 -9.04 12.86
CA LYS A 199 5.63 -8.38 13.37
C LYS A 199 6.45 -7.80 12.23
N TRP A 200 7.04 -6.65 12.49
CA TRP A 200 8.14 -6.09 11.72
C TRP A 200 9.36 -7.01 11.77
N SER A 201 10.29 -6.84 10.82
CA SER A 201 11.49 -7.67 10.74
C SER A 201 12.47 -7.48 11.91
N ASP A 202 12.34 -6.39 12.67
CA ASP A 202 13.04 -6.14 13.92
C ASP A 202 12.32 -6.70 15.16
N GLY A 203 11.12 -7.26 14.98
CA GLY A 203 10.32 -7.93 16.01
C GLY A 203 9.24 -7.06 16.66
N ASP A 204 9.17 -5.77 16.36
CA ASP A 204 8.09 -4.90 16.83
C ASP A 204 6.74 -5.33 16.21
N ASP A 205 5.64 -5.12 16.92
CA ASP A 205 4.31 -5.50 16.42
C ASP A 205 3.91 -4.62 15.21
N PHE A 206 3.33 -5.24 14.19
CA PHE A 206 2.71 -4.56 13.05
C PHE A 206 1.19 -4.50 13.26
N THR A 207 0.65 -3.28 13.30
CA THR A 207 -0.76 -3.02 13.63
C THR A 207 -1.35 -1.93 12.73
N THR A 208 -2.64 -1.63 12.91
CA THR A 208 -3.27 -0.48 12.26
C THR A 208 -2.61 0.85 12.62
N ALA A 209 -1.87 0.96 13.73
CA ALA A 209 -1.14 2.17 14.08
C ALA A 209 -0.04 2.51 13.05
N ASP A 210 0.63 1.50 12.47
CA ASP A 210 1.62 1.68 11.41
C ASP A 210 0.97 2.20 10.13
N ILE A 211 -0.21 1.69 9.79
CA ILE A 211 -1.00 2.14 8.65
C ILE A 211 -1.47 3.57 8.87
N MET A 212 -2.00 3.90 10.06
CA MET A 212 -2.45 5.25 10.38
C MET A 212 -1.29 6.24 10.40
N PHE A 213 -0.10 5.84 10.87
CA PHE A 213 1.09 6.69 10.76
C PHE A 213 1.38 7.07 9.32
N TRP A 214 1.38 6.09 8.41
CA TRP A 214 1.56 6.34 6.97
C TRP A 214 0.44 7.23 6.39
N VAL A 215 -0.83 6.99 6.76
CA VAL A 215 -1.95 7.84 6.30
C VAL A 215 -1.78 9.29 6.76
N ASP A 216 -1.52 9.50 8.05
CA ASP A 216 -1.56 10.81 8.69
C ASP A 216 -0.30 11.64 8.40
N ASN A 217 0.86 11.00 8.28
CA ASN A 217 2.15 11.68 8.22
C ASN A 217 2.85 11.54 6.86
N MET A 218 2.28 10.82 5.90
CA MET A 218 2.86 10.65 4.56
C MET A 218 1.82 10.87 3.48
N LEU A 219 0.75 10.05 3.44
CA LEU A 219 -0.27 10.17 2.40
C LEU A 219 -0.97 11.53 2.43
N SER A 220 -1.32 12.01 3.63
CA SER A 220 -2.10 13.23 3.85
C SER A 220 -1.24 14.47 4.14
N ASP A 221 0.08 14.32 4.19
CA ASP A 221 1.01 15.43 4.38
C ASP A 221 1.22 16.15 3.04
N GLU A 222 0.77 17.40 2.93
CA GLU A 222 0.84 18.18 1.69
C GLU A 222 2.27 18.60 1.31
N ASP A 223 3.20 18.68 2.28
CA ASP A 223 4.60 19.02 2.02
C ASP A 223 5.34 17.82 1.42
N LEU A 224 5.01 16.60 1.87
CA LEU A 224 5.56 15.36 1.34
C LEU A 224 4.83 14.90 0.06
N ASN A 225 3.52 15.04 0.04
CA ASN A 225 2.64 14.53 -1.01
C ASN A 225 1.70 15.64 -1.55
N PRO A 226 2.23 16.66 -2.24
CA PRO A 226 1.45 17.79 -2.74
C PRO A 226 0.44 17.39 -3.83
N ALA A 227 0.59 16.20 -4.42
CA ALA A 227 -0.32 15.66 -5.40
C ALA A 227 -0.63 14.19 -5.07
N PRO A 228 -1.59 13.94 -4.14
CA PRO A 228 -1.89 12.59 -3.73
C PRO A 228 -2.28 11.69 -4.91
N PRO A 229 -1.91 10.40 -4.84
CA PRO A 229 -2.12 9.48 -5.96
C PRO A 229 -3.61 9.34 -6.27
N ALA A 230 -3.92 9.09 -7.53
CA ALA A 230 -5.32 9.01 -7.99
C ALA A 230 -6.13 7.93 -7.25
N TRP A 231 -5.47 6.83 -6.85
CA TRP A 231 -6.12 5.75 -6.12
C TRP A 231 -6.60 6.18 -4.72
N ALA A 232 -5.97 7.19 -4.12
CA ALA A 232 -6.31 7.66 -2.78
C ALA A 232 -7.47 8.67 -2.80
N LYS A 233 -8.15 8.84 -3.93
CA LYS A 233 -9.25 9.80 -4.10
C LYS A 233 -10.51 9.15 -4.64
N SER A 234 -11.66 9.60 -4.14
CA SER A 234 -13.00 9.27 -4.66
C SER A 234 -13.90 10.51 -4.56
N GLY A 235 -14.67 10.82 -5.60
CA GLY A 235 -15.48 12.04 -5.65
C GLY A 235 -14.68 13.34 -5.53
N GLY A 236 -13.39 13.32 -5.89
CA GLY A 236 -12.47 14.47 -5.75
C GLY A 236 -11.91 14.69 -4.34
N GLU A 237 -12.33 13.89 -3.35
CA GLU A 237 -11.85 13.95 -1.97
C GLU A 237 -10.91 12.77 -1.66
N LEU A 238 -9.99 12.96 -0.71
CA LEU A 238 -9.15 11.87 -0.22
C LEU A 238 -9.99 10.82 0.52
N LEU A 239 -9.57 9.55 0.42
CA LEU A 239 -10.10 8.49 1.27
C LEU A 239 -9.79 8.79 2.74
N THR A 240 -10.72 8.42 3.62
CA THR A 240 -10.52 8.53 5.08
C THR A 240 -10.29 7.16 5.68
N PHE A 241 -9.35 7.08 6.62
CA PHE A 241 -8.98 5.84 7.29
C PHE A 241 -9.32 5.92 8.77
N LYS A 242 -9.74 4.80 9.34
CA LYS A 242 -10.07 4.70 10.76
C LYS A 242 -9.64 3.34 11.30
N ALA A 243 -8.71 3.34 12.25
CA ALA A 243 -8.42 2.17 13.07
C ALA A 243 -9.63 1.87 13.98
N LEU A 244 -10.23 0.68 13.81
CA LEU A 244 -11.30 0.17 14.68
C LEU A 244 -10.75 -0.70 15.82
N SER A 245 -9.61 -1.37 15.58
CA SER A 245 -8.77 -2.06 16.56
C SER A 245 -7.33 -2.13 16.04
N ASP A 246 -6.43 -2.81 16.76
CA ASP A 246 -5.03 -3.03 16.35
C ASP A 246 -4.93 -3.86 15.04
N GLU A 247 -5.94 -4.65 14.71
CA GLU A 247 -6.00 -5.47 13.49
C GLU A 247 -7.05 -5.02 12.48
N VAL A 248 -8.00 -4.16 12.85
CA VAL A 248 -9.13 -3.82 11.96
C VAL A 248 -9.05 -2.36 11.51
N ILE A 249 -8.85 -2.16 10.21
CA ILE A 249 -8.84 -0.83 9.57
C ILE A 249 -10.07 -0.66 8.68
N GLN A 250 -10.74 0.48 8.82
CA GLN A 250 -11.83 0.90 7.94
C GLN A 250 -11.35 2.01 6.99
N ILE A 251 -11.72 1.91 5.71
CA ILE A 251 -11.45 2.88 4.66
C ILE A 251 -12.79 3.37 4.12
N ASN A 252 -12.99 4.68 4.06
CA ASN A 252 -14.24 5.28 3.60
C ASN A 252 -14.00 6.21 2.42
N SER A 253 -14.88 6.14 1.42
CA SER A 253 -14.87 6.99 0.24
C SER A 253 -16.10 7.90 0.19
N LYS A 254 -15.93 9.09 -0.40
CA LYS A 254 -17.02 10.07 -0.56
C LYS A 254 -18.10 9.59 -1.52
N GLU A 255 -17.67 8.99 -2.63
CA GLU A 255 -18.53 8.38 -3.65
C GLU A 255 -18.25 6.87 -3.75
N PRO A 256 -19.17 6.07 -4.32
CA PRO A 256 -18.96 4.65 -4.57
C PRO A 256 -17.63 4.38 -5.28
N TYR A 257 -16.79 3.56 -4.67
CA TYR A 257 -15.45 3.26 -5.17
C TYR A 257 -15.21 1.77 -5.35
N GLY A 258 -15.96 1.15 -6.28
CA GLY A 258 -15.91 -0.30 -6.51
C GLY A 258 -14.55 -0.87 -6.90
N LEU A 259 -13.58 -0.04 -7.30
CA LEU A 259 -12.22 -0.48 -7.65
C LEU A 259 -11.26 -0.51 -6.47
N LEU A 260 -11.62 -0.02 -5.28
CA LEU A 260 -10.66 0.18 -4.19
C LEU A 260 -9.94 -1.11 -3.79
N ILE A 261 -10.67 -2.22 -3.61
CA ILE A 261 -10.09 -3.51 -3.23
C ILE A 261 -9.10 -4.02 -4.29
N THR A 262 -9.46 -3.93 -5.57
CA THR A 262 -8.59 -4.27 -6.70
C THR A 262 -7.35 -3.38 -6.71
N LEU A 263 -7.49 -2.09 -6.44
CA LEU A 263 -6.34 -1.18 -6.38
C LEU A 263 -5.41 -1.53 -5.23
N ILE A 264 -5.95 -1.81 -4.02
CA ILE A 264 -5.18 -2.25 -2.84
C ILE A 264 -4.40 -3.54 -3.13
N ALA A 265 -4.98 -4.45 -3.90
CA ALA A 265 -4.35 -5.70 -4.30
C ALA A 265 -3.28 -5.55 -5.41
N SER A 266 -3.27 -4.40 -6.09
CA SER A 266 -2.40 -4.14 -7.23
C SER A 266 -1.09 -3.45 -6.81
N VAL A 267 -0.15 -3.41 -7.75
CA VAL A 267 1.10 -2.64 -7.59
C VAL A 267 0.90 -1.12 -7.56
N VAL A 268 -0.32 -0.62 -7.78
CA VAL A 268 -0.65 0.81 -7.80
C VAL A 268 -0.78 1.37 -6.38
N VAL A 269 -1.34 0.59 -5.46
CA VAL A 269 -1.41 0.97 -4.05
C VAL A 269 -0.12 0.53 -3.40
N ALA A 270 0.75 1.51 -3.28
CA ALA A 270 2.04 1.39 -2.67
C ALA A 270 1.81 1.48 -1.15
N GLY A 271 1.93 0.35 -0.43
CA GLY A 271 1.87 0.33 1.03
C GLY A 271 3.11 1.03 1.65
N PRO A 272 3.33 0.93 2.97
CA PRO A 272 4.45 1.59 3.65
C PRO A 272 5.85 1.24 3.10
N HIS A 273 5.97 0.24 2.22
CA HIS A 273 7.23 -0.24 1.65
C HIS A 273 7.60 0.27 0.26
N THR A 274 6.69 0.92 -0.45
CA THR A 274 6.97 1.32 -1.83
C THR A 274 6.41 2.70 -2.08
N ARG A 275 7.26 3.62 -2.57
CA ARG A 275 6.91 4.92 -3.18
C ARG A 275 5.57 5.53 -2.73
N GLY A 276 5.47 5.80 -1.44
CA GLY A 276 4.43 6.57 -0.77
C GLY A 276 5.06 7.33 0.38
#